data_AF-A0A2E5B3N6-F1
#
_entry.id   AF-A0A2E5B3N6-F1
#
_cell.length_a   1.000
_cell.length_b   1.000
_cell.length_c   1.000
_cell.angle_alpha   90.00
_cell.angle_beta   90.00
_cell.angle_gamma   90.00
#
_symmetry.space_group_name_H-M   'P 1'
#
loop_
_entity.id
_entity.type
_entity.pdbx_description
1 polymer ?
#
loop_
_entity_poly.entity_id
_entity_poly.type
_entity_poly.pdbx_seq_one_letter_code
_entity_poly.pdbx_strand_id
1 'polypeptide(L)'
;GHGGEDGLASEYIYTKEAAQNFTNKDNLPCMVTVTCEFTKFDNPLRITAGELTYQNRQGGAISLVTTTRAIYVSTGVEFNQLLADNLFGYGRDVPNTPAEGLRLSKLEIDSDLRRVVFYIGDPAMNLAFPKKSIRLTKLNGVPIGQATDTLKALSKIKLEGEVLNESGMLMTDYNGILEAKVFDKNVMRQTLDNDNFNFVMDFITLGEGIFNGQATVSNGVFEFEFVVPRDIQIPVGKGRVSLYSKRDNTFEDQAGVSLDLDVGGLNENAPEDNEGPLIKLYMNDESFVSGGITDDSPMLLAKLEDPNGINTASGIGHDIVAILDGDESNPFLLNEFYQADVDDYSKGKATYKFRDLEDGLHTLTLKAWDVYNNSSTAEIQFIVAGNDKLEITRVLNYPNPFVNYTQFWFNHNRPDETLDVQVQVFTVTGKVVWTQNATLPPSGSYLCREITWDGRDDFGDRIGKGVYVYKITVRSSLTNQRVEKFEKLVIL
;
A
#
# COMPACT_ATOMS: atom_id res chain seq x y z
N GLY A 1 -25.24 8.91 6.39
CA GLY A 1 -25.24 10.36 6.13
C GLY A 1 -26.17 10.68 4.97
N HIS A 2 -26.12 11.93 4.49
CA HIS A 2 -26.88 12.38 3.31
C HIS A 2 -26.27 11.84 2.00
N GLY A 3 -27.09 11.79 0.97
CA GLY A 3 -26.73 11.34 -0.37
C GLY A 3 -27.84 11.67 -1.35
N GLY A 4 -27.55 11.49 -2.62
CA GLY A 4 -28.50 11.69 -3.71
C GLY A 4 -27.98 11.15 -5.03
N GLU A 5 -28.72 11.43 -6.09
CA GLU A 5 -28.42 10.90 -7.43
C GLU A 5 -27.06 11.35 -7.98
N ASP A 6 -26.46 12.44 -7.48
CA ASP A 6 -25.16 12.95 -7.94
C ASP A 6 -23.96 12.60 -7.04
N GLY A 7 -24.19 12.05 -5.84
CA GLY A 7 -23.10 11.81 -4.90
C GLY A 7 -23.50 11.57 -3.43
N LEU A 8 -22.49 11.57 -2.57
CA LEU A 8 -22.59 11.41 -1.12
C LEU A 8 -22.16 12.68 -0.40
N ALA A 9 -22.89 12.99 0.69
CA ALA A 9 -22.68 14.11 1.59
C ALA A 9 -22.74 15.50 0.92
N SER A 10 -22.87 16.56 1.73
CA SER A 10 -22.91 17.94 1.24
C SER A 10 -21.51 18.44 0.83
N GLU A 11 -20.49 17.80 1.38
CA GLU A 11 -19.07 18.05 1.18
C GLU A 11 -18.55 17.37 -0.09
N TYR A 12 -19.40 16.68 -0.85
CA TYR A 12 -19.06 15.98 -2.09
C TYR A 12 -17.93 14.95 -1.92
N ILE A 13 -17.95 14.21 -0.82
CA ILE A 13 -16.94 13.15 -0.54
C ILE A 13 -16.94 12.04 -1.60
N TYR A 14 -18.02 11.92 -2.37
CA TYR A 14 -18.10 11.02 -3.52
C TYR A 14 -19.07 11.58 -4.56
N THR A 15 -18.64 11.67 -5.82
CA THR A 15 -19.42 12.25 -6.92
C THR A 15 -19.52 11.30 -8.12
N LYS A 16 -20.36 11.65 -9.10
CA LYS A 16 -20.39 10.96 -10.40
C LYS A 16 -19.03 10.92 -11.10
N GLU A 17 -18.31 12.03 -11.06
CA GLU A 17 -16.98 12.14 -11.66
C GLU A 17 -16.00 11.19 -10.95
N ALA A 18 -16.02 11.16 -9.61
CA ALA A 18 -15.21 10.20 -8.85
C ALA A 18 -15.56 8.74 -9.21
N ALA A 19 -16.84 8.42 -9.37
CA ALA A 19 -17.28 7.09 -9.78
C ALA A 19 -16.75 6.68 -11.16
N GLN A 20 -16.66 7.62 -12.10
CA GLN A 20 -16.15 7.38 -13.45
C GLN A 20 -14.62 7.31 -13.51
N ASN A 21 -13.94 8.07 -12.66
CA ASN A 21 -12.47 8.19 -12.68
C ASN A 21 -11.76 7.14 -11.82
N PHE A 22 -12.50 6.30 -11.09
CA PHE A 22 -11.90 5.19 -10.36
C PHE A 22 -11.23 4.16 -11.27
N THR A 23 -10.02 3.74 -10.86
CA THR A 23 -9.13 2.81 -11.59
C THR A 23 -8.77 1.55 -10.78
N ASN A 24 -9.51 1.26 -9.71
CA ASN A 24 -9.27 0.14 -8.79
C ASN A 24 -9.77 -1.23 -9.29
N LYS A 25 -9.59 -1.57 -10.58
CA LYS A 25 -10.10 -2.81 -11.19
C LYS A 25 -9.71 -4.10 -10.45
N ASP A 26 -8.54 -4.11 -9.80
CA ASP A 26 -8.01 -5.29 -9.10
C ASP A 26 -8.37 -5.30 -7.60
N ASN A 27 -9.04 -4.25 -7.10
CA ASN A 27 -9.41 -4.05 -5.70
C ASN A 27 -10.83 -3.46 -5.61
N LEU A 28 -11.82 -4.23 -6.09
CA LEU A 28 -13.22 -3.80 -6.13
C LEU A 28 -13.94 -4.11 -4.80
N PRO A 29 -14.37 -3.11 -4.02
CA PRO A 29 -15.08 -3.34 -2.76
C PRO A 29 -16.57 -3.66 -2.99
N CYS A 30 -17.19 -4.26 -1.97
CA CYS A 30 -18.63 -4.17 -1.78
C CYS A 30 -18.94 -2.89 -1.00
N MET A 31 -19.69 -1.95 -1.59
CA MET A 31 -20.03 -0.68 -0.92
C MET A 31 -21.44 -0.71 -0.32
N VAL A 32 -21.56 -0.27 0.93
CA VAL A 32 -22.85 -0.13 1.61
C VAL A 32 -23.22 1.35 1.69
N THR A 33 -24.23 1.76 0.94
CA THR A 33 -24.71 3.15 0.81
C THR A 33 -26.19 3.24 1.18
N VAL A 34 -26.51 2.96 2.45
CA VAL A 34 -27.87 3.14 3.00
C VAL A 34 -28.12 4.64 3.25
N THR A 35 -28.34 5.38 2.17
CA THR A 35 -28.61 6.84 2.16
C THR A 35 -29.79 7.16 1.23
N CYS A 36 -30.07 8.42 0.89
CA CYS A 36 -31.18 8.75 -0.02
C CYS A 36 -30.76 8.61 -1.49
N GLU A 37 -31.54 7.89 -2.30
CA GLU A 37 -31.55 7.94 -3.79
C GLU A 37 -30.19 7.78 -4.51
N PHE A 38 -29.20 7.17 -3.87
CA PHE A 38 -27.85 7.07 -4.46
C PHE A 38 -27.81 6.22 -5.73
N THR A 39 -28.65 5.17 -5.79
CA THR A 39 -28.73 4.25 -6.94
C THR A 39 -30.16 4.13 -7.45
N LYS A 40 -30.68 5.20 -8.03
CA LYS A 40 -32.05 5.27 -8.59
C LYS A 40 -32.10 4.71 -10.03
N PHE A 41 -31.76 3.44 -10.16
CA PHE A 41 -31.59 2.74 -11.44
C PHE A 41 -32.88 2.57 -12.27
N ASP A 42 -34.03 2.97 -11.74
CA ASP A 42 -35.33 2.89 -12.42
C ASP A 42 -35.74 4.20 -13.11
N ASN A 43 -34.90 5.23 -13.08
CA ASN A 43 -35.11 6.48 -13.81
C ASN A 43 -34.28 6.54 -15.11
N PRO A 44 -34.86 6.25 -16.29
CA PRO A 44 -34.10 6.23 -17.55
C PRO A 44 -33.64 7.62 -18.01
N LEU A 45 -34.13 8.70 -17.40
CA LEU A 45 -33.78 10.07 -17.76
C LEU A 45 -32.52 10.57 -17.05
N ARG A 46 -32.03 9.86 -16.03
CA ARG A 46 -30.91 10.30 -15.22
C ARG A 46 -30.16 9.13 -14.63
N ILE A 47 -28.92 8.96 -15.10
CA ILE A 47 -27.95 8.06 -14.48
C ILE A 47 -27.49 8.62 -13.14
N THR A 48 -27.38 7.79 -12.11
CA THR A 48 -26.91 8.21 -10.78
C THR A 48 -25.43 7.91 -10.54
N ALA A 49 -24.86 8.52 -9.48
CA ALA A 49 -23.51 8.19 -9.01
C ALA A 49 -23.38 6.71 -8.67
N GLY A 50 -24.35 6.14 -7.95
CA GLY A 50 -24.36 4.70 -7.65
C GLY A 50 -24.41 3.81 -8.89
N GLU A 51 -25.13 4.21 -9.95
CA GLU A 51 -25.10 3.49 -11.22
C GLU A 51 -23.73 3.52 -11.89
N LEU A 52 -23.09 4.69 -11.94
CA LEU A 52 -21.75 4.82 -12.48
C LEU A 52 -20.72 4.00 -11.68
N THR A 53 -20.90 3.86 -10.36
CA THR A 53 -20.00 3.09 -9.50
C THR A 53 -19.92 1.61 -9.87
N TYR A 54 -21.01 0.95 -10.27
CA TYR A 54 -20.98 -0.46 -10.70
C TYR A 54 -20.88 -0.64 -12.23
N GLN A 55 -21.08 0.43 -13.01
CA GLN A 55 -20.93 0.40 -14.48
C GLN A 55 -19.51 0.71 -14.96
N ASN A 56 -18.65 1.28 -14.11
CA ASN A 56 -17.27 1.59 -14.46
C ASN A 56 -16.47 0.31 -14.74
N ARG A 57 -15.84 0.24 -15.92
CA ARG A 57 -15.05 -0.93 -16.36
C ARG A 57 -13.59 -0.91 -15.89
N GLN A 58 -13.12 0.24 -15.40
CA GLN A 58 -11.74 0.42 -14.93
C GLN A 58 -11.65 0.41 -13.39
N GLY A 59 -12.78 0.44 -12.67
CA GLY A 59 -12.81 0.52 -11.21
C GLY A 59 -14.23 0.57 -10.70
N GLY A 60 -14.43 1.12 -9.49
CA GLY A 60 -15.75 1.23 -8.86
C GLY A 60 -15.96 0.17 -7.79
N ALA A 61 -17.12 -0.48 -7.79
CA ALA A 61 -17.51 -1.50 -6.81
C ALA A 61 -17.93 -2.81 -7.50
N ILE A 62 -17.56 -3.95 -6.90
CA ILE A 62 -18.00 -5.27 -7.39
C ILE A 62 -19.47 -5.52 -7.04
N SER A 63 -19.94 -4.92 -5.95
CA SER A 63 -21.34 -4.95 -5.55
C SER A 63 -21.72 -3.77 -4.66
N LEU A 64 -23.02 -3.48 -4.59
CA LEU A 64 -23.59 -2.42 -3.76
C LEU A 64 -24.73 -2.96 -2.90
N VAL A 65 -24.79 -2.54 -1.64
CA VAL A 65 -26.03 -2.52 -0.84
C VAL A 65 -26.45 -1.06 -0.71
N THR A 66 -27.48 -0.66 -1.45
CA THR A 66 -27.76 0.76 -1.73
C THR A 66 -29.25 1.04 -1.78
N THR A 67 -29.67 2.28 -2.02
CA THR A 67 -31.08 2.67 -2.03
C THR A 67 -31.52 3.27 -3.37
N THR A 68 -32.79 3.01 -3.71
CA THR A 68 -33.44 3.60 -4.90
C THR A 68 -34.31 4.79 -4.56
N ARG A 69 -34.68 4.99 -3.30
CA ARG A 69 -35.55 6.06 -2.81
C ARG A 69 -35.00 6.65 -1.50
N ALA A 70 -35.62 7.72 -1.02
CA ALA A 70 -35.34 8.26 0.30
C ALA A 70 -35.62 7.23 1.40
N ILE A 71 -34.80 7.25 2.45
CA ILE A 71 -34.92 6.40 3.63
C ILE A 71 -34.77 7.26 4.89
N TYR A 72 -35.52 6.94 5.95
CA TYR A 72 -35.34 7.63 7.23
C TYR A 72 -34.05 7.18 7.92
N VAL A 73 -33.41 8.11 8.62
CA VAL A 73 -32.17 7.86 9.37
C VAL A 73 -32.34 6.71 10.37
N SER A 74 -33.47 6.65 11.07
CA SER A 74 -33.77 5.57 12.03
C SER A 74 -33.75 4.19 11.36
N THR A 75 -34.47 4.03 10.25
CA THR A 75 -34.47 2.78 9.48
C THR A 75 -33.08 2.49 8.91
N GLY A 76 -32.35 3.49 8.43
CA GLY A 76 -30.98 3.31 7.92
C GLY A 76 -29.99 2.84 8.99
N VAL A 77 -30.09 3.35 10.23
CA VAL A 77 -29.27 2.92 11.36
C VAL A 77 -29.57 1.46 11.74
N GLU A 78 -30.85 1.14 11.92
CA GLU A 78 -31.32 -0.23 12.20
C GLU A 78 -30.84 -1.21 11.11
N PHE A 79 -30.95 -0.79 9.85
CA PHE A 79 -30.47 -1.58 8.71
C PHE A 79 -28.99 -1.92 8.80
N ASN A 80 -28.14 -0.91 9.07
CA ASN A 80 -26.69 -1.12 9.14
C ASN A 80 -26.31 -2.03 10.31
N GLN A 81 -26.98 -1.92 11.46
CA GLN A 81 -26.74 -2.78 12.62
C GLN A 81 -27.05 -4.25 12.29
N LEU A 82 -28.23 -4.52 11.71
CA LEU A 82 -28.64 -5.88 11.34
C LEU A 82 -27.85 -6.45 10.16
N LEU A 83 -27.41 -5.59 9.23
CA LEU A 83 -26.62 -6.00 8.08
C LEU A 83 -25.20 -6.39 8.49
N ALA A 84 -24.58 -5.68 9.43
CA ALA A 84 -23.21 -5.93 9.86
C ALA A 84 -23.00 -7.39 10.30
N ASP A 85 -23.87 -7.90 11.18
CA ASP A 85 -23.78 -9.28 11.69
C ASP A 85 -23.85 -10.32 10.56
N ASN A 86 -24.73 -10.08 9.57
CA ASN A 86 -24.92 -10.97 8.45
C ASN A 86 -23.79 -10.87 7.40
N LEU A 87 -23.25 -9.67 7.19
CA LEU A 87 -22.20 -9.40 6.22
C LEU A 87 -20.83 -9.89 6.70
N PHE A 88 -20.50 -9.67 7.98
CA PHE A 88 -19.23 -10.09 8.58
C PHE A 88 -19.26 -11.51 9.17
N GLY A 89 -20.45 -12.13 9.22
CA GLY A 89 -20.61 -13.52 9.65
C GLY A 89 -20.13 -13.75 11.09
N TYR A 90 -20.54 -12.90 12.03
CA TYR A 90 -20.17 -13.10 13.44
C TYR A 90 -20.67 -14.47 13.92
N GLY A 91 -19.74 -15.27 14.47
CA GLY A 91 -20.02 -16.64 14.90
C GLY A 91 -20.19 -17.68 13.77
N ARG A 92 -19.82 -17.35 12.52
CA ARG A 92 -19.87 -18.27 11.38
C ARG A 92 -18.50 -18.42 10.72
N ASP A 93 -18.22 -19.61 10.22
CA ASP A 93 -16.98 -19.89 9.47
C ASP A 93 -17.04 -19.30 8.06
N VAL A 94 -18.21 -19.40 7.43
CA VAL A 94 -18.49 -18.81 6.11
C VAL A 94 -19.60 -17.77 6.28
N PRO A 95 -19.29 -16.48 6.14
CA PRO A 95 -20.29 -15.41 6.10
C PRO A 95 -21.30 -15.62 4.96
N ASN A 96 -22.49 -15.05 5.10
CA ASN A 96 -23.45 -15.06 4.01
C ASN A 96 -22.95 -14.19 2.84
N THR A 97 -23.45 -14.47 1.63
CA THR A 97 -23.30 -13.49 0.54
C THR A 97 -23.95 -12.17 0.96
N PRO A 98 -23.46 -11.00 0.50
CA PRO A 98 -24.06 -9.72 0.84
C PRO A 98 -25.55 -9.64 0.47
N ALA A 99 -25.97 -10.32 -0.61
CA ALA A 99 -27.37 -10.40 -1.03
C ALA A 99 -28.24 -11.18 -0.03
N GLU A 100 -27.74 -12.31 0.47
CA GLU A 100 -28.46 -13.09 1.48
C GLU A 100 -28.48 -12.38 2.83
N GLY A 101 -27.36 -11.73 3.20
CA GLY A 101 -27.33 -10.87 4.38
C GLY A 101 -28.37 -9.75 4.29
N LEU A 102 -28.47 -9.08 3.14
CA LEU A 102 -29.51 -8.09 2.89
C LEU A 102 -30.92 -8.65 3.07
N ARG A 103 -31.19 -9.85 2.52
CA ARG A 103 -32.51 -10.49 2.61
C ARG A 103 -32.89 -10.77 4.06
N LEU A 104 -31.96 -11.32 4.85
CA LEU A 104 -32.19 -11.64 6.26
C LEU A 104 -32.42 -10.38 7.09
N SER A 105 -31.56 -9.35 6.94
CA SER A 105 -31.74 -8.09 7.67
C SER A 105 -33.10 -7.45 7.38
N LYS A 106 -33.59 -7.52 6.14
CA LYS A 106 -34.93 -7.01 5.80
C LYS A 106 -36.07 -7.72 6.52
N LEU A 107 -35.94 -9.01 6.84
CA LEU A 107 -37.00 -9.76 7.52
C LEU A 107 -37.23 -9.25 8.94
N GLU A 108 -36.17 -8.71 9.57
CA GLU A 108 -36.18 -8.24 10.96
C GLU A 108 -36.58 -6.77 11.10
N ILE A 109 -36.68 -6.03 9.99
CA ILE A 109 -37.03 -4.60 9.98
C ILE A 109 -38.53 -4.45 9.68
N ASP A 110 -39.29 -3.85 10.58
CA ASP A 110 -40.74 -3.67 10.37
C ASP A 110 -41.08 -2.55 9.37
N SER A 111 -40.21 -1.53 9.25
CA SER A 111 -40.42 -0.37 8.37
C SER A 111 -40.57 -0.79 6.91
N ASP A 112 -41.62 -0.31 6.23
CA ASP A 112 -41.79 -0.53 4.80
C ASP A 112 -40.67 0.08 3.95
N LEU A 113 -39.93 1.06 4.48
CA LEU A 113 -38.77 1.63 3.81
C LEU A 113 -37.63 0.62 3.62
N ARG A 114 -37.63 -0.54 4.30
CA ARG A 114 -36.69 -1.64 3.99
C ARG A 114 -36.72 -2.05 2.52
N ARG A 115 -37.87 -1.87 1.84
CA ARG A 115 -38.08 -2.26 0.44
C ARG A 115 -37.29 -1.41 -0.54
N VAL A 116 -36.83 -0.22 -0.14
CA VAL A 116 -36.06 0.69 -1.00
C VAL A 116 -34.57 0.39 -1.01
N VAL A 117 -34.09 -0.53 -0.15
CA VAL A 117 -32.70 -0.98 -0.10
C VAL A 117 -32.53 -2.15 -1.07
N PHE A 118 -31.55 -2.12 -1.96
CA PHE A 118 -31.30 -3.13 -2.98
C PHE A 118 -29.86 -3.63 -2.90
N TYR A 119 -29.68 -4.87 -3.34
CA TYR A 119 -28.36 -5.40 -3.67
C TYR A 119 -28.16 -5.33 -5.18
N ILE A 120 -27.04 -4.79 -5.62
CA ILE A 120 -26.61 -4.74 -7.01
C ILE A 120 -25.30 -5.53 -7.11
N GLY A 121 -25.25 -6.54 -7.98
CA GLY A 121 -24.11 -7.44 -8.12
C GLY A 121 -24.56 -8.89 -8.34
N ASP A 122 -23.62 -9.83 -8.31
CA ASP A 122 -23.92 -11.26 -8.34
C ASP A 122 -24.41 -11.73 -6.96
N PRO A 123 -25.68 -12.13 -6.79
CA PRO A 123 -26.23 -12.50 -5.49
C PRO A 123 -25.60 -13.78 -4.88
N ALA A 124 -24.91 -14.59 -5.69
CA ALA A 124 -24.22 -15.80 -5.25
C ALA A 124 -22.76 -15.54 -4.83
N MET A 125 -22.23 -14.34 -5.05
CA MET A 125 -20.84 -14.02 -4.76
C MET A 125 -20.62 -13.79 -3.26
N ASN A 126 -19.66 -14.53 -2.69
CA ASN A 126 -19.15 -14.27 -1.35
C ASN A 126 -18.14 -13.12 -1.36
N LEU A 127 -18.06 -12.40 -0.24
CA LEU A 127 -16.91 -11.52 -0.02
C LEU A 127 -15.67 -12.36 0.27
N ALA A 128 -14.51 -11.87 -0.16
CA ALA A 128 -13.21 -12.52 0.03
C ALA A 128 -12.74 -12.38 1.49
N PHE A 129 -13.44 -13.03 2.43
CA PHE A 129 -12.98 -13.14 3.81
C PHE A 129 -11.99 -14.30 3.95
N PRO A 130 -10.82 -14.08 4.58
CA PRO A 130 -9.90 -15.17 4.89
C PRO A 130 -10.52 -16.12 5.93
N LYS A 131 -10.11 -17.39 5.89
CA LYS A 131 -10.54 -18.38 6.88
C LYS A 131 -9.95 -18.06 8.26
N LYS A 132 -10.75 -18.15 9.33
CA LYS A 132 -10.33 -17.77 10.69
C LYS A 132 -9.59 -18.91 11.40
N SER A 133 -8.37 -19.21 10.98
CA SER A 133 -7.64 -20.39 11.48
C SER A 133 -6.22 -20.12 11.97
N ILE A 134 -5.83 -18.87 12.21
CA ILE A 134 -4.54 -18.54 12.86
C ILE A 134 -4.74 -18.32 14.35
N ARG A 135 -3.90 -18.96 15.18
CA ARG A 135 -3.93 -18.84 16.64
C ARG A 135 -2.55 -18.57 17.21
N LEU A 136 -2.44 -17.59 18.12
CA LEU A 136 -1.26 -17.45 18.96
C LEU A 136 -1.26 -18.51 20.07
N THR A 137 -0.10 -19.09 20.34
CA THR A 137 0.07 -20.17 21.31
C THR A 137 0.92 -19.75 22.50
N LYS A 138 1.96 -18.92 22.29
CA LYS A 138 2.89 -18.51 23.35
C LYS A 138 3.27 -17.04 23.29
N LEU A 139 3.56 -16.49 24.47
CA LEU A 139 4.22 -15.22 24.72
C LEU A 139 5.53 -15.50 25.45
N ASN A 140 6.67 -15.09 24.87
CA ASN A 140 8.01 -15.28 25.44
C ASN A 140 8.30 -16.75 25.83
N GLY A 141 7.85 -17.71 25.01
CA GLY A 141 8.01 -19.15 25.26
C GLY A 141 7.03 -19.73 26.30
N VAL A 142 6.17 -18.91 26.92
CA VAL A 142 5.14 -19.35 27.88
C VAL A 142 3.78 -19.44 27.18
N PRO A 143 3.00 -20.52 27.35
CA PRO A 143 1.65 -20.60 26.79
C PRO A 143 0.79 -19.39 27.18
N ILE A 144 0.06 -18.80 26.23
CA ILE A 144 -0.71 -17.55 26.45
C ILE A 144 -1.67 -17.66 27.65
N GLY A 145 -2.33 -18.80 27.84
CA GLY A 145 -3.23 -19.01 28.98
C GLY A 145 -2.55 -19.07 30.35
N GLN A 146 -1.22 -19.09 30.39
CA GLN A 146 -0.39 -19.10 31.61
C GLN A 146 0.52 -17.87 31.71
N ALA A 147 0.66 -17.10 30.64
CA ALA A 147 1.53 -15.93 30.60
C ALA A 147 0.95 -14.82 31.47
N THR A 148 1.75 -14.35 32.43
CA THR A 148 1.43 -13.18 33.26
C THR A 148 2.16 -11.93 32.81
N ASP A 149 3.05 -12.07 31.83
CA ASP A 149 3.83 -10.97 31.29
C ASP A 149 2.94 -10.02 30.49
N THR A 150 3.19 -8.73 30.66
CA THR A 150 2.60 -7.69 29.84
C THR A 150 3.59 -7.26 28.76
N LEU A 151 3.06 -6.81 27.63
CA LEU A 151 3.82 -6.12 26.59
C LEU A 151 4.17 -4.73 27.13
N LYS A 152 5.28 -4.65 27.87
CA LYS A 152 5.80 -3.41 28.46
C LYS A 152 6.59 -2.61 27.44
N ALA A 153 6.53 -1.29 27.52
CA ALA A 153 7.40 -0.40 26.78
C ALA A 153 8.87 -0.81 26.93
N LEU A 154 9.62 -0.81 25.82
CA LEU A 154 11.04 -1.17 25.72
C LEU A 154 11.37 -2.65 26.06
N SER A 155 10.36 -3.51 26.18
CA SER A 155 10.60 -4.95 26.24
C SER A 155 10.67 -5.55 24.84
N LYS A 156 11.64 -6.45 24.64
CA LYS A 156 11.63 -7.37 23.51
C LYS A 156 10.61 -8.48 23.78
N ILE A 157 9.71 -8.69 22.82
CA ILE A 157 8.60 -9.64 22.89
C ILE A 157 8.77 -10.67 21.79
N LYS A 158 8.52 -11.94 22.12
CA LYS A 158 8.41 -13.04 21.16
C LYS A 158 7.01 -13.63 21.18
N LEU A 159 6.35 -13.65 20.04
CA LEU A 159 5.04 -14.29 19.85
C LEU A 159 5.19 -15.51 18.95
N GLU A 160 4.58 -16.62 19.36
CA GLU A 160 4.56 -17.86 18.60
C GLU A 160 3.11 -18.26 18.35
N GLY A 161 2.85 -18.91 17.21
CA GLY A 161 1.52 -19.35 16.85
C GLY A 161 1.51 -20.43 15.77
N GLU A 162 0.30 -20.79 15.38
CA GLU A 162 0.03 -21.85 14.44
C GLU A 162 -1.15 -21.53 13.51
N VAL A 163 -1.12 -22.15 12.34
CA VAL A 163 -2.18 -22.17 11.33
C VAL A 163 -2.88 -23.52 11.42
N LEU A 164 -4.20 -23.47 11.64
CA LEU A 164 -5.06 -24.62 11.86
C LEU A 164 -5.94 -24.85 10.63
N ASN A 165 -6.47 -26.06 10.51
CA ASN A 165 -7.55 -26.36 9.57
C ASN A 165 -8.92 -26.19 10.24
N GLU A 166 -9.99 -26.45 9.48
CA GLU A 166 -11.38 -26.36 9.94
C GLU A 166 -11.70 -27.31 11.13
N SER A 167 -10.93 -28.39 11.29
CA SER A 167 -11.05 -29.31 12.43
C SER A 167 -10.20 -28.89 13.66
N GLY A 168 -9.54 -27.74 13.61
CA GLY A 168 -8.68 -27.24 14.69
C GLY A 168 -7.34 -27.97 14.83
N MET A 169 -6.94 -28.73 13.81
CA MET A 169 -5.63 -29.40 13.76
C MET A 169 -4.62 -28.56 13.02
N LEU A 170 -3.34 -28.63 13.42
CA LEU A 170 -2.23 -27.96 12.76
C LEU A 170 -2.15 -28.33 11.27
N MET A 171 -2.04 -27.33 10.41
CA MET A 171 -1.80 -27.50 8.97
C MET A 171 -0.30 -27.67 8.69
N THR A 172 0.21 -28.89 8.87
CA THR A 172 1.65 -29.18 8.72
C THR A 172 2.19 -29.00 7.30
N ASP A 173 1.31 -28.86 6.30
CA ASP A 173 1.64 -28.61 4.89
C ASP A 173 1.53 -27.12 4.50
N TYR A 174 1.23 -26.24 5.46
CA TYR A 174 1.10 -24.81 5.22
C TYR A 174 2.47 -24.11 5.32
N ASN A 175 2.92 -23.53 4.22
CA ASN A 175 4.10 -22.67 4.17
C ASN A 175 3.72 -21.36 3.48
N GLY A 176 4.23 -20.25 3.96
CA GLY A 176 3.89 -18.94 3.43
C GLY A 176 4.39 -17.80 4.31
N ILE A 177 3.80 -16.62 4.13
CA ILE A 177 4.13 -15.43 4.92
C ILE A 177 2.94 -15.04 5.77
N LEU A 178 3.22 -14.71 7.03
CA LEU A 178 2.31 -14.10 7.98
C LEU A 178 2.60 -12.61 8.05
N GLU A 179 1.55 -11.80 8.01
CA GLU A 179 1.55 -10.39 8.38
C GLU A 179 0.92 -10.26 9.76
N ALA A 180 1.60 -9.55 10.66
CA ALA A 180 1.17 -9.33 12.02
C ALA A 180 1.09 -7.83 12.32
N LYS A 181 -0.09 -7.38 12.78
CA LYS A 181 -0.28 -6.06 13.38
C LYS A 181 -0.62 -6.19 14.86
N VAL A 182 0.14 -5.55 15.73
CA VAL A 182 -0.12 -5.47 17.16
C VAL A 182 -0.57 -4.04 17.47
N PHE A 183 -1.69 -3.91 18.17
CA PHE A 183 -2.25 -2.63 18.57
C PHE A 183 -2.20 -2.50 20.09
N ASP A 184 -1.96 -1.26 20.56
CA ASP A 184 -2.21 -0.89 21.94
C ASP A 184 -3.72 -1.02 22.26
N LYS A 185 -4.06 -0.89 23.53
CA LYS A 185 -5.41 -0.94 24.05
C LYS A 185 -6.33 0.09 23.38
N ASN A 186 -7.60 -0.26 23.35
CA ASN A 186 -8.67 0.59 22.86
C ASN A 186 -8.66 1.98 23.50
N VAL A 187 -8.94 3.01 22.70
CA VAL A 187 -8.96 4.40 23.14
C VAL A 187 -10.36 4.97 23.00
N MET A 188 -10.81 5.65 24.05
CA MET A 188 -12.03 6.46 24.01
C MET A 188 -11.76 7.75 23.23
N ARG A 189 -12.58 8.02 22.23
CA ARG A 189 -12.54 9.22 21.40
C ARG A 189 -13.89 9.93 21.45
N GLN A 190 -13.88 11.21 21.12
CA GLN A 190 -15.08 12.04 21.00
C GLN A 190 -15.07 12.69 19.62
N THR A 191 -16.25 12.84 19.01
CA THR A 191 -16.39 13.67 17.80
C THR A 191 -16.12 15.15 18.13
N LEU A 192 -15.66 15.92 17.14
CA LEU A 192 -15.22 17.30 17.35
C LEU A 192 -16.33 18.37 17.33
N ASP A 193 -17.57 18.00 16.98
CA ASP A 193 -18.68 18.95 16.79
C ASP A 193 -18.34 20.11 15.81
N ASN A 194 -17.80 19.76 14.63
CA ASN A 194 -17.30 20.73 13.66
C ASN A 194 -18.33 21.80 13.24
N ASP A 195 -19.63 21.46 13.29
CA ASP A 195 -20.73 22.35 12.91
C ASP A 195 -21.33 23.13 14.11
N ASN A 196 -20.77 22.96 15.31
CA ASN A 196 -21.19 23.62 16.55
C ASN A 196 -22.67 23.39 16.92
N PHE A 197 -23.16 22.16 16.78
CA PHE A 197 -24.50 21.77 17.22
C PHE A 197 -24.59 21.50 18.74
N ASN A 198 -23.49 21.65 19.48
CA ASN A 198 -23.33 21.28 20.88
C ASN A 198 -23.59 19.79 21.13
N PHE A 199 -23.18 18.95 20.17
CA PHE A 199 -23.34 17.51 20.26
C PHE A 199 -22.00 16.81 19.99
N VAL A 200 -21.51 16.11 21.00
CA VAL A 200 -20.35 15.23 20.90
C VAL A 200 -20.77 13.79 21.18
N MET A 201 -20.27 12.86 20.38
CA MET A 201 -20.52 11.43 20.53
C MET A 201 -19.22 10.74 20.96
N ASP A 202 -19.33 9.94 22.01
CA ASP A 202 -18.24 9.08 22.47
C ASP A 202 -18.20 7.80 21.64
N PHE A 203 -17.00 7.38 21.25
CA PHE A 203 -16.79 6.11 20.55
C PHE A 203 -15.44 5.50 20.92
N ILE A 204 -15.30 4.20 20.67
CA ILE A 204 -14.06 3.46 20.90
C ILE A 204 -13.38 3.23 19.56
N THR A 205 -12.08 3.51 19.50
CA THR A 205 -11.21 3.08 18.40
C THR A 205 -10.19 2.08 18.92
N LEU A 206 -9.57 1.33 17.99
CA LEU A 206 -8.32 0.64 18.30
C LEU A 206 -7.28 1.66 18.76
N GLY A 207 -6.37 1.21 19.64
CA GLY A 207 -5.17 1.97 19.97
C GLY A 207 -4.19 2.01 18.81
N GLU A 208 -3.09 2.72 19.02
CA GLU A 208 -2.03 2.87 18.02
C GLU A 208 -1.41 1.51 17.65
N GLY A 209 -0.97 1.38 16.40
CA GLY A 209 -0.22 0.20 15.94
C GLY A 209 1.18 0.20 16.53
N ILE A 210 1.46 -0.71 17.46
CA ILE A 210 2.75 -0.81 18.16
C ILE A 210 3.75 -1.73 17.44
N PHE A 211 3.27 -2.51 16.47
CA PHE A 211 4.10 -3.31 15.57
C PHE A 211 3.32 -3.61 14.28
N ASN A 212 4.01 -3.53 13.14
CA ASN A 212 3.54 -4.03 11.85
C ASN A 212 4.69 -4.73 11.14
N GLY A 213 4.63 -6.05 10.98
CA GLY A 213 5.73 -6.82 10.42
C GLY A 213 5.32 -8.16 9.84
N GLN A 214 6.31 -8.91 9.36
CA GLN A 214 6.10 -10.17 8.67
C GLN A 214 6.90 -11.31 9.30
N ALA A 215 6.40 -12.54 9.15
CA ALA A 215 7.05 -13.75 9.63
C ALA A 215 6.89 -14.90 8.64
N THR A 216 7.89 -15.76 8.56
CA THR A 216 7.80 -17.00 7.79
C THR A 216 6.92 -18.01 8.53
N VAL A 217 5.93 -18.57 7.83
CA VAL A 217 5.18 -19.74 8.29
C VAL A 217 5.83 -20.99 7.70
N SER A 218 6.26 -21.91 8.55
CA SER A 218 6.86 -23.19 8.16
C SER A 218 6.08 -24.34 8.77
N ASN A 219 5.55 -25.24 7.95
CA ASN A 219 4.73 -26.39 8.39
C ASN A 219 3.61 -25.98 9.37
N GLY A 220 2.95 -24.86 9.08
CA GLY A 220 1.85 -24.32 9.88
C GLY A 220 2.26 -23.65 11.18
N VAL A 221 3.55 -23.51 11.50
CA VAL A 221 4.02 -22.78 12.70
C VAL A 221 4.77 -21.52 12.32
N PHE A 222 4.69 -20.50 13.17
CA PHE A 222 5.39 -19.23 12.98
C PHE A 222 5.82 -18.64 14.32
N GLU A 223 6.81 -17.76 14.26
CA GLU A 223 7.22 -16.91 15.36
C GLU A 223 7.66 -15.55 14.83
N PHE A 224 7.47 -14.51 15.64
CA PHE A 224 8.05 -13.20 15.36
C PHE A 224 8.41 -12.49 16.65
N GLU A 225 9.38 -11.59 16.53
CA GLU A 225 9.88 -10.78 17.63
C GLU A 225 9.74 -9.31 17.30
N PHE A 226 9.62 -8.47 18.32
CA PHE A 226 9.68 -7.02 18.19
C PHE A 226 9.99 -6.38 19.54
N VAL A 227 10.43 -5.12 19.55
CA VAL A 227 10.53 -4.33 20.77
C VAL A 227 9.30 -3.42 20.85
N VAL A 228 8.65 -3.39 22.01
CA VAL A 228 7.46 -2.55 22.21
C VAL A 228 7.88 -1.08 22.28
N PRO A 229 7.28 -0.18 21.46
CA PRO A 229 7.53 1.25 21.50
C PRO A 229 7.41 1.86 22.89
N ARG A 230 8.25 2.87 23.17
CA ARG A 230 8.17 3.67 24.38
C ARG A 230 6.85 4.42 24.53
N ASP A 231 6.20 4.70 23.41
CA ASP A 231 5.00 5.56 23.32
C ASP A 231 3.68 4.85 23.65
N ILE A 232 3.70 3.56 24.00
CA ILE A 232 2.48 2.91 24.49
C ILE A 232 1.95 3.59 25.75
N GLN A 233 0.63 3.56 25.96
CA GLN A 233 0.09 4.15 27.19
C GLN A 233 0.42 3.25 28.39
N ILE A 234 0.86 3.86 29.50
CA ILE A 234 1.33 3.14 30.69
C ILE A 234 0.28 2.21 31.35
N PRO A 235 -1.01 2.59 31.50
CA PRO A 235 -1.99 1.72 32.13
C PRO A 235 -2.11 0.38 31.39
N VAL A 236 -2.16 -0.71 32.16
CA VAL A 236 -2.32 -2.05 31.59
C VAL A 236 -3.75 -2.24 31.09
N GLY A 237 -3.89 -2.72 29.86
CA GLY A 237 -5.17 -3.07 29.26
C GLY A 237 -5.01 -4.09 28.13
N LYS A 238 -6.13 -4.57 27.60
CA LYS A 238 -6.13 -5.55 26.50
C LYS A 238 -5.72 -4.90 25.19
N GLY A 239 -4.61 -5.37 24.62
CA GLY A 239 -4.21 -5.07 23.25
C GLY A 239 -4.93 -5.98 22.25
N ARG A 240 -4.64 -5.75 20.98
CA ARG A 240 -5.14 -6.60 19.89
C ARG A 240 -4.00 -7.04 19.00
N VAL A 241 -3.90 -8.33 18.72
CA VAL A 241 -3.04 -8.86 17.65
C VAL A 241 -3.94 -9.29 16.49
N SER A 242 -3.69 -8.73 15.32
CA SER A 242 -4.35 -9.13 14.07
C SER A 242 -3.33 -9.82 13.17
N LEU A 243 -3.72 -10.98 12.65
CA LEU A 243 -2.87 -11.88 11.90
C LEU A 243 -3.53 -12.18 10.56
N TYR A 244 -2.75 -12.12 9.49
CA TYR A 244 -3.15 -12.53 8.15
C TYR A 244 -2.02 -13.36 7.54
N SER A 245 -2.31 -14.49 6.92
CA SER A 245 -1.28 -15.29 6.27
C SER A 245 -1.75 -15.76 4.90
N LYS A 246 -0.82 -15.74 3.95
CA LYS A 246 -1.02 -16.23 2.60
C LYS A 246 -0.09 -17.41 2.35
N ARG A 247 -0.67 -18.49 1.81
CA ARG A 247 0.07 -19.71 1.49
C ARG A 247 0.84 -19.57 0.17
N ASP A 248 2.01 -20.18 0.11
CA ASP A 248 2.83 -20.19 -1.09
C ASP A 248 2.20 -21.01 -2.22
N ASN A 249 2.29 -20.50 -3.45
CA ASN A 249 1.88 -21.17 -4.69
C ASN A 249 0.40 -21.59 -4.78
N THR A 250 -0.44 -21.12 -3.86
CA THR A 250 -1.88 -21.43 -3.82
C THR A 250 -2.69 -20.19 -3.44
N PHE A 251 -3.89 -20.04 -4.01
CA PHE A 251 -4.84 -19.00 -3.60
C PHE A 251 -5.58 -19.43 -2.34
N GLU A 252 -4.85 -19.49 -1.22
CA GLU A 252 -5.38 -19.81 0.10
C GLU A 252 -4.79 -18.83 1.12
N ASP A 253 -5.67 -18.21 1.90
CA ASP A 253 -5.30 -17.31 2.98
C ASP A 253 -6.07 -17.60 4.28
N GLN A 254 -5.48 -17.14 5.37
CA GLN A 254 -5.90 -17.42 6.72
C GLN A 254 -5.81 -16.13 7.54
N ALA A 255 -6.66 -15.98 8.54
CA ALA A 255 -6.62 -14.86 9.47
C ALA A 255 -6.79 -15.33 10.91
N GLY A 256 -6.34 -14.49 11.84
CA GLY A 256 -6.50 -14.70 13.27
C GLY A 256 -6.56 -13.39 14.02
N VAL A 257 -7.19 -13.43 15.19
CA VAL A 257 -7.19 -12.32 16.13
C VAL A 257 -6.98 -12.87 17.53
N SER A 258 -6.15 -12.19 18.32
CA SER A 258 -6.05 -12.41 19.76
C SER A 258 -6.29 -11.11 20.49
N LEU A 259 -7.09 -11.20 21.56
CA LEU A 259 -7.38 -10.12 22.50
C LEU A 259 -6.91 -10.48 23.92
N ASP A 260 -6.07 -11.51 24.04
CA ASP A 260 -5.72 -12.11 25.33
C ASP A 260 -4.52 -11.41 25.98
N LEU A 261 -3.72 -10.70 25.18
CA LEU A 261 -2.49 -10.06 25.61
C LEU A 261 -2.73 -8.73 26.31
N ASP A 262 -2.05 -8.53 27.42
CA ASP A 262 -2.05 -7.28 28.18
C ASP A 262 -0.90 -6.38 27.71
N VAL A 263 -1.21 -5.13 27.34
CA VAL A 263 -0.25 -4.10 26.92
C VAL A 263 -0.22 -3.00 27.97
N GLY A 264 0.99 -2.61 28.40
CA GLY A 264 1.20 -1.57 29.39
C GLY A 264 2.37 -1.84 30.33
N GLY A 265 2.75 -0.80 31.08
CA GLY A 265 3.95 -0.77 31.91
C GLY A 265 5.21 -0.40 31.13
N LEU A 266 6.32 -0.29 31.86
CA LEU A 266 7.64 0.08 31.34
C LEU A 266 8.69 -0.93 31.81
N ASN A 267 9.61 -1.32 30.93
CA ASN A 267 10.80 -2.07 31.30
C ASN A 267 11.89 -1.14 31.85
N GLU A 268 11.99 -1.03 33.18
CA GLU A 268 12.99 -0.18 33.83
C GLU A 268 14.44 -0.66 33.64
N ASN A 269 14.65 -1.89 33.17
CA ASN A 269 15.97 -2.47 32.92
C ASN A 269 16.33 -2.53 31.43
N ALA A 270 15.59 -1.80 30.59
CA ALA A 270 15.91 -1.70 29.16
C ALA A 270 17.30 -1.03 28.98
N PRO A 271 18.16 -1.56 28.10
CA PRO A 271 19.41 -0.89 27.73
C PRO A 271 19.15 0.52 27.19
N GLU A 272 20.10 1.44 27.37
CA GLU A 272 20.00 2.76 26.75
C GLU A 272 20.24 2.67 25.23
N ASP A 273 19.48 3.45 24.48
CA ASP A 273 19.69 3.72 23.07
C ASP A 273 19.60 5.22 22.83
N ASN A 274 20.55 5.77 22.08
CA ASN A 274 20.66 7.20 21.78
C ASN A 274 20.91 7.46 20.28
N GLU A 275 20.90 6.42 19.43
CA GLU A 275 21.10 6.55 17.99
C GLU A 275 19.75 6.44 17.28
N GLY A 276 19.49 7.30 16.29
CA GLY A 276 18.26 7.23 15.51
C GLY A 276 18.37 6.23 14.35
N PRO A 277 17.24 5.91 13.70
CA PRO A 277 17.21 4.92 12.63
C PRO A 277 18.04 5.35 11.42
N LEU A 278 18.63 4.39 10.72
CA LEU A 278 19.23 4.60 9.40
C LEU A 278 18.12 4.70 8.35
N ILE A 279 18.15 5.77 7.55
CA ILE A 279 17.14 6.05 6.53
C ILE A 279 17.79 6.04 5.14
N LYS A 280 17.24 5.22 4.23
CA LYS A 280 17.59 5.22 2.81
C LYS A 280 16.33 5.50 1.98
N LEU A 281 16.35 6.58 1.23
CA LEU A 281 15.22 7.02 0.42
C LEU A 281 15.46 6.74 -1.06
N TYR A 282 14.39 6.33 -1.73
CA TYR A 282 14.35 6.12 -3.17
C TYR A 282 12.99 6.56 -3.72
N MET A 283 12.95 6.93 -4.99
CA MET A 283 11.70 7.10 -5.73
C MET A 283 11.52 5.91 -6.67
N ASN A 284 10.37 5.26 -6.60
CA ASN A 284 9.91 4.11 -7.37
C ASN A 284 10.65 2.81 -7.07
N ASP A 285 11.97 2.77 -7.20
CA ASP A 285 12.78 1.58 -6.95
C ASP A 285 14.19 1.93 -6.43
N GLU A 286 14.94 0.93 -5.93
CA GLU A 286 16.28 1.11 -5.33
C GLU A 286 17.36 1.55 -6.34
N SER A 287 17.07 1.58 -7.64
CA SER A 287 18.00 2.12 -8.64
C SER A 287 17.93 3.64 -8.76
N PHE A 288 16.90 4.27 -8.16
CA PHE A 288 16.77 5.71 -8.15
C PHE A 288 17.90 6.38 -7.38
N VAL A 289 18.32 7.53 -7.89
CA VAL A 289 19.38 8.33 -7.30
C VAL A 289 18.90 9.77 -7.26
N SER A 290 19.11 10.43 -6.12
CA SER A 290 18.74 11.84 -5.88
C SER A 290 19.07 12.75 -7.07
N GLY A 291 18.12 13.64 -7.39
CA GLY A 291 18.06 14.47 -8.60
C GLY A 291 17.63 13.71 -9.87
N GLY A 292 17.10 12.49 -9.74
CA GLY A 292 16.53 11.71 -10.84
C GLY A 292 15.15 12.21 -11.27
N ILE A 293 14.67 11.73 -12.42
CA ILE A 293 13.35 12.10 -12.95
C ILE A 293 12.29 11.10 -12.48
N THR A 294 11.09 11.60 -12.21
CA THR A 294 9.88 10.83 -11.95
C THR A 294 8.70 11.30 -12.83
N ASP A 295 7.59 10.55 -12.80
CA ASP A 295 6.28 11.07 -13.21
C ASP A 295 5.66 11.98 -12.12
N ASP A 296 4.42 12.42 -12.34
CA ASP A 296 3.60 13.24 -11.42
C ASP A 296 2.99 12.44 -10.26
N SER A 297 3.14 11.12 -10.27
CA SER A 297 2.55 10.23 -9.29
C SER A 297 3.58 9.22 -8.78
N PRO A 298 4.79 9.60 -8.32
CA PRO A 298 5.82 8.62 -8.01
C PRO A 298 5.54 7.88 -6.72
N MET A 299 6.16 6.72 -6.55
CA MET A 299 6.13 5.97 -5.29
C MET A 299 7.36 6.30 -4.45
N LEU A 300 7.19 6.81 -3.23
CA LEU A 300 8.25 6.81 -2.23
C LEU A 300 8.55 5.38 -1.79
N LEU A 301 9.83 5.02 -1.75
CA LEU A 301 10.34 3.84 -1.07
C LEU A 301 11.37 4.28 -0.03
N ALA A 302 10.99 4.23 1.24
CA ALA A 302 11.88 4.52 2.37
C ALA A 302 12.25 3.21 3.05
N LYS A 303 13.53 2.86 3.07
CA LYS A 303 14.05 1.71 3.84
C LYS A 303 14.60 2.23 5.15
N LEU A 304 14.13 1.66 6.26
CA LEU A 304 14.46 2.05 7.61
C LEU A 304 15.13 0.88 8.32
N GLU A 305 16.16 1.16 9.10
CA GLU A 305 16.92 0.15 9.84
C GLU A 305 17.31 0.68 11.22
N ASP A 306 16.96 -0.06 12.26
CA ASP A 306 17.29 0.25 13.65
C ASP A 306 17.37 -1.06 14.48
N PRO A 307 18.38 -1.29 15.33
CA PRO A 307 18.52 -2.52 16.12
C PRO A 307 17.31 -2.84 17.03
N ASN A 308 16.60 -1.80 17.48
CA ASN A 308 15.41 -1.92 18.32
C ASN A 308 14.11 -1.82 17.50
N GLY A 309 14.21 -1.51 16.21
CA GLY A 309 13.07 -1.40 15.30
C GLY A 309 12.51 0.01 15.21
N ILE A 310 11.58 0.20 14.30
CA ILE A 310 11.00 1.50 13.98
C ILE A 310 9.71 1.71 14.76
N ASN A 311 9.54 2.91 15.30
CA ASN A 311 8.32 3.27 15.99
C ASN A 311 7.18 3.49 15.00
N THR A 312 6.16 2.65 15.11
CA THR A 312 4.89 2.80 14.37
C THR A 312 3.77 3.32 15.24
N ALA A 313 3.99 3.42 16.56
CA ALA A 313 2.98 3.94 17.48
C ALA A 313 2.95 5.46 17.31
N SER A 314 1.77 6.01 16.98
CA SER A 314 1.59 7.46 16.82
C SER A 314 1.60 8.16 18.18
N GLY A 315 2.78 8.28 18.78
CA GLY A 315 3.05 9.16 19.91
C GLY A 315 2.98 10.63 19.47
N ILE A 316 2.78 11.56 20.42
CA ILE A 316 2.75 12.99 20.09
C ILE A 316 4.10 13.40 19.48
N GLY A 317 4.13 13.59 18.16
CA GLY A 317 5.29 14.05 17.41
C GLY A 317 6.31 12.96 17.01
N HIS A 318 6.01 11.67 17.21
CA HIS A 318 6.90 10.55 16.87
C HIS A 318 6.45 9.76 15.63
N ASP A 319 5.65 10.39 14.79
CA ASP A 319 5.21 9.82 13.53
C ASP A 319 6.34 9.71 12.50
N ILE A 320 6.23 8.71 11.63
CA ILE A 320 7.00 8.66 10.39
C ILE A 320 6.35 9.65 9.43
N VAL A 321 7.01 10.76 9.15
CA VAL A 321 6.47 11.83 8.32
C VAL A 321 7.36 12.12 7.13
N ALA A 322 6.74 12.37 5.98
CA ALA A 322 7.42 12.93 4.83
C ALA A 322 6.90 14.35 4.55
N ILE A 323 7.82 15.29 4.34
CA ILE A 323 7.55 16.69 4.10
C ILE A 323 8.02 16.99 2.68
N LEU A 324 7.08 17.37 1.82
CA LEU A 324 7.36 17.76 0.43
C LEU A 324 7.57 19.27 0.36
N ASP A 325 8.68 19.69 -0.24
CA ASP A 325 9.06 21.08 -0.51
C ASP A 325 9.01 22.01 0.71
N GLY A 326 9.21 21.45 1.91
CA GLY A 326 9.18 22.19 3.17
C GLY A 326 7.77 22.54 3.67
N ASP A 327 6.70 21.96 3.12
CA ASP A 327 5.35 22.15 3.65
C ASP A 327 5.11 21.35 4.94
N GLU A 328 5.62 21.88 6.05
CA GLU A 328 5.42 21.31 7.39
C GLU A 328 3.96 21.36 7.87
N SER A 329 3.09 22.12 7.19
CA SER A 329 1.67 22.24 7.58
C SER A 329 0.84 21.06 7.07
N ASN A 330 1.29 20.40 5.99
CA ASN A 330 0.60 19.26 5.38
C ASN A 330 1.56 18.07 5.19
N PRO A 331 2.12 17.49 6.28
CA PRO A 331 3.00 16.34 6.17
C PRO A 331 2.24 15.07 5.75
N PHE A 332 2.90 14.20 5.01
CA PHE A 332 2.40 12.87 4.71
C PHE A 332 2.70 11.92 5.88
N LEU A 333 1.66 11.37 6.50
CA LEU A 333 1.79 10.39 7.59
C LEU A 333 2.02 8.99 7.03
N LEU A 334 3.13 8.35 7.42
CA LEU A 334 3.61 7.10 6.83
C LEU A 334 3.51 5.87 7.75
N ASN A 335 3.06 6.01 9.00
CA ASN A 335 3.04 4.90 9.98
C ASN A 335 2.30 3.66 9.46
N GLU A 336 1.11 3.84 8.87
CA GLU A 336 0.30 2.73 8.30
C GLU A 336 0.90 2.12 7.04
N PHE A 337 1.87 2.81 6.41
CA PHE A 337 2.55 2.37 5.20
C PHE A 337 3.90 1.71 5.50
N TYR A 338 4.37 1.73 6.75
CA TYR A 338 5.57 1.03 7.18
C TYR A 338 5.24 -0.43 7.55
N GLN A 339 6.09 -1.35 7.08
CA GLN A 339 6.06 -2.76 7.47
C GLN A 339 7.49 -3.26 7.67
N ALA A 340 7.73 -3.96 8.77
CA ALA A 340 8.99 -4.64 9.02
C ALA A 340 9.19 -5.83 8.07
N ASP A 341 10.44 -6.11 7.73
CA ASP A 341 10.82 -7.19 6.82
C ASP A 341 10.50 -8.58 7.44
N VAL A 342 10.42 -9.59 6.58
CA VAL A 342 10.15 -10.98 6.99
C VAL A 342 11.22 -11.46 7.96
N ASP A 343 10.79 -11.89 9.15
CA ASP A 343 11.64 -12.42 10.23
C ASP A 343 12.68 -11.42 10.78
N ASP A 344 12.60 -10.13 10.43
CA ASP A 344 13.54 -9.11 10.88
C ASP A 344 12.82 -7.80 11.26
N TYR A 345 12.53 -7.64 12.56
CA TYR A 345 11.91 -6.42 13.07
C TYR A 345 12.83 -5.19 13.05
N SER A 346 14.15 -5.39 12.88
CA SER A 346 15.13 -4.31 12.88
C SER A 346 15.19 -3.57 11.54
N LYS A 347 14.56 -4.13 10.49
CA LYS A 347 14.50 -3.56 9.16
C LYS A 347 13.07 -3.50 8.66
N GLY A 348 12.79 -2.53 7.82
CA GLY A 348 11.51 -2.46 7.14
C GLY A 348 11.49 -1.40 6.07
N LYS A 349 10.32 -1.24 5.47
CA LYS A 349 10.09 -0.24 4.43
C LYS A 349 8.76 0.45 4.60
N ALA A 350 8.74 1.74 4.32
CA ALA A 350 7.54 2.52 4.12
C ALA A 350 7.38 2.85 2.63
N THR A 351 6.20 2.56 2.08
CA THR A 351 5.89 2.83 0.66
C THR A 351 4.66 3.70 0.51
N TYR A 352 4.80 4.84 -0.18
CA TYR A 352 3.70 5.80 -0.36
C TYR A 352 3.61 6.27 -1.81
N LYS A 353 2.44 6.17 -2.42
CA LYS A 353 2.20 6.63 -3.80
C LYS A 353 1.70 8.07 -3.76
N PHE A 354 2.53 9.02 -4.19
CA PHE A 354 2.12 10.39 -4.44
C PHE A 354 1.19 10.46 -5.65
N ARG A 355 0.46 11.57 -5.76
CA ARG A 355 -0.46 11.86 -6.86
C ARG A 355 -0.42 13.34 -7.16
N ASP A 356 -0.58 13.66 -8.44
CA ASP A 356 -0.78 15.03 -8.92
C ASP A 356 0.31 16.01 -8.44
N LEU A 357 1.57 15.55 -8.39
CA LEU A 357 2.71 16.42 -8.09
C LEU A 357 2.92 17.42 -9.23
N GLU A 358 3.24 18.66 -8.87
CA GLU A 358 3.53 19.71 -9.84
C GLU A 358 4.78 19.40 -10.66
N ASP A 359 4.89 19.95 -11.86
CA ASP A 359 6.11 19.83 -12.67
C ASP A 359 7.25 20.63 -12.04
N GLY A 360 8.43 20.02 -11.89
CA GLY A 360 9.61 20.74 -11.42
C GLY A 360 10.51 19.93 -10.49
N LEU A 361 11.45 20.65 -9.86
CA LEU A 361 12.35 20.08 -8.85
C LEU A 361 11.63 20.06 -7.50
N HIS A 362 11.56 18.88 -6.89
CA HIS A 362 11.02 18.65 -5.57
C HIS A 362 12.09 18.17 -4.60
N THR A 363 11.89 18.50 -3.33
CA THR A 363 12.69 18.01 -2.21
C THR A 363 11.77 17.33 -1.21
N LEU A 364 12.04 16.05 -0.91
CA LEU A 364 11.29 15.30 0.09
C LEU A 364 12.19 15.01 1.29
N THR A 365 11.75 15.47 2.46
CA THR A 365 12.41 15.24 3.74
C THR A 365 11.60 14.24 4.53
N LEU A 366 12.20 13.09 4.88
CA LEU A 366 11.59 12.07 5.71
C LEU A 366 12.20 12.08 7.11
N LYS A 367 11.34 12.13 8.13
CA LYS A 367 11.71 11.97 9.54
C LYS A 367 11.09 10.70 10.09
N ALA A 368 11.91 9.87 10.74
CA ALA A 368 11.49 8.62 11.37
C ALA A 368 12.10 8.49 12.77
N TRP A 369 11.49 7.64 13.59
CA TRP A 369 11.86 7.41 14.98
C TRP A 369 12.07 5.92 15.24
N ASP A 370 13.05 5.57 16.06
CA ASP A 370 13.14 4.24 16.64
C ASP A 370 12.13 4.07 17.80
N VAL A 371 11.99 2.85 18.30
CA VAL A 371 11.12 2.54 19.45
C VAL A 371 11.54 3.19 20.78
N TYR A 372 12.75 3.74 20.89
CA TYR A 372 13.29 4.45 22.05
C TYR A 372 13.06 5.97 22.01
N ASN A 373 12.52 6.47 20.90
CA ASN A 373 12.26 7.87 20.56
C ASN A 373 13.51 8.66 20.14
N ASN A 374 14.49 8.01 19.52
CA ASN A 374 15.58 8.67 18.80
C ASN A 374 15.15 8.90 17.34
N SER A 375 15.27 10.15 16.86
CA SER A 375 14.89 10.50 15.49
C SER A 375 16.08 10.64 14.56
N SER A 376 15.86 10.30 13.30
CA SER A 376 16.74 10.66 12.19
C SER A 376 15.93 11.30 11.06
N THR A 377 16.63 12.07 10.21
CA THR A 377 16.05 12.70 9.03
C THR A 377 16.92 12.40 7.81
N ALA A 378 16.30 12.13 6.67
CA ALA A 378 16.98 12.05 5.38
C ALA A 378 16.22 12.87 4.32
N GLU A 379 16.94 13.31 3.30
CA GLU A 379 16.39 14.10 2.20
C GLU A 379 16.66 13.40 0.87
N ILE A 380 15.71 13.50 -0.06
CA ILE A 380 15.88 13.10 -1.45
C ILE A 380 15.31 14.18 -2.37
N GLN A 381 16.03 14.47 -3.45
CA GLN A 381 15.58 15.37 -4.49
C GLN A 381 15.14 14.58 -5.72
N PHE A 382 14.14 15.06 -6.43
CA PHE A 382 13.67 14.46 -7.68
C PHE A 382 13.02 15.51 -8.57
N ILE A 383 12.96 15.24 -9.86
CA ILE A 383 12.37 16.13 -10.86
C ILE A 383 11.12 15.47 -11.41
N VAL A 384 9.95 16.05 -11.19
CA VAL A 384 8.72 15.64 -11.83
C VAL A 384 8.75 16.20 -13.26
N ALA A 385 8.91 15.30 -14.23
CA ALA A 385 8.77 15.64 -15.63
C ALA A 385 7.36 15.25 -16.05
N GLY A 386 6.49 16.25 -16.17
CA GLY A 386 5.07 16.07 -16.46
C GLY A 386 4.78 15.05 -17.55
N ASN A 387 3.61 14.43 -17.43
CA ASN A 387 3.18 13.38 -18.34
C ASN A 387 3.00 13.85 -19.80
N ASP A 388 3.19 15.13 -20.10
CA ASP A 388 3.10 15.72 -21.42
C ASP A 388 4.36 15.57 -22.27
N LYS A 389 5.51 15.11 -21.73
CA LYS A 389 6.73 14.99 -22.53
C LYS A 389 7.60 13.81 -22.14
N LEU A 390 7.88 12.92 -23.10
CA LEU A 390 8.88 11.86 -22.95
C LEU A 390 10.27 12.49 -22.77
N GLU A 391 10.92 12.15 -21.66
CA GLU A 391 12.29 12.58 -21.35
C GLU A 391 13.20 11.39 -21.07
N ILE A 392 14.48 11.53 -21.47
CA ILE A 392 15.55 10.63 -21.05
C ILE A 392 16.73 11.40 -20.44
N THR A 393 17.26 10.87 -19.34
CA THR A 393 18.42 11.44 -18.63
C THR A 393 19.47 10.40 -18.29
N ARG A 394 20.64 10.87 -17.85
CA ARG A 394 21.78 10.04 -17.42
C ARG A 394 22.15 8.97 -18.44
N VAL A 395 22.11 9.36 -19.72
CA VAL A 395 22.50 8.48 -20.82
C VAL A 395 23.99 8.20 -20.70
N LEU A 396 24.36 6.92 -20.62
CA LEU A 396 25.74 6.48 -20.53
C LEU A 396 25.89 5.09 -21.13
N ASN A 397 27.13 4.66 -21.33
CA ASN A 397 27.43 3.28 -21.62
C ASN A 397 28.41 2.72 -20.57
N TYR A 398 28.21 1.47 -20.14
CA TYR A 398 29.05 0.81 -19.15
C TYR A 398 29.31 -0.66 -19.49
N PRO A 399 30.58 -1.13 -19.45
CA PRO A 399 31.80 -0.36 -19.21
C PRO A 399 32.11 0.63 -20.35
N ASN A 400 32.82 1.71 -20.03
CA ASN A 400 33.37 2.68 -20.98
C ASN A 400 34.68 3.27 -20.40
N PRO A 401 35.85 3.10 -21.05
CA PRO A 401 36.09 2.34 -22.27
C PRO A 401 35.79 0.84 -22.13
N PHE A 402 35.56 0.13 -23.24
CA PHE A 402 35.31 -1.32 -23.22
C PHE A 402 36.18 -2.12 -24.21
N VAL A 403 36.33 -3.42 -23.93
CA VAL A 403 37.09 -4.37 -24.77
C VAL A 403 36.18 -5.39 -25.46
N ASN A 404 35.27 -6.01 -24.71
CA ASN A 404 34.44 -7.12 -25.21
C ASN A 404 32.97 -6.74 -25.39
N TYR A 405 32.42 -5.92 -24.49
CA TYR A 405 31.04 -5.47 -24.58
C TYR A 405 30.83 -4.18 -23.78
N THR A 406 29.78 -3.45 -24.12
CA THR A 406 29.23 -2.35 -23.33
C THR A 406 27.70 -2.45 -23.30
N GLN A 407 27.08 -1.86 -22.31
CA GLN A 407 25.63 -1.74 -22.20
C GLN A 407 25.25 -0.26 -22.24
N PHE A 408 24.15 0.06 -22.91
CA PHE A 408 23.61 1.42 -22.98
C PHE A 408 22.55 1.62 -21.91
N TRP A 409 22.81 2.55 -21.00
CA TRP A 409 21.97 2.83 -19.84
C TRP A 409 21.37 4.23 -19.96
N PHE A 410 20.12 4.38 -19.56
CA PHE A 410 19.45 5.69 -19.47
C PHE A 410 18.24 5.62 -18.53
N ASN A 411 17.88 6.75 -17.94
CA ASN A 411 16.63 6.90 -17.21
C ASN A 411 15.54 7.47 -18.11
N HIS A 412 14.27 7.12 -17.88
CA HIS A 412 13.10 7.65 -18.59
C HIS A 412 11.92 7.87 -17.64
N ASN A 413 10.99 8.78 -17.99
CA ASN A 413 9.79 9.10 -17.18
C ASN A 413 8.54 8.30 -17.57
N ARG A 414 8.71 7.12 -18.17
CA ARG A 414 7.60 6.29 -18.69
C ARG A 414 7.72 4.82 -18.23
N PRO A 415 7.70 4.54 -16.92
CA PRO A 415 7.88 3.17 -16.40
C PRO A 415 6.76 2.21 -16.80
N ASP A 416 5.55 2.74 -17.01
CA ASP A 416 4.32 1.99 -17.25
C ASP A 416 3.91 1.93 -18.74
N GLU A 417 4.75 2.45 -19.64
CA GLU A 417 4.49 2.43 -21.07
C GLU A 417 5.46 1.49 -21.80
N THR A 418 5.03 1.01 -22.97
CA THR A 418 5.94 0.35 -23.91
C THR A 418 6.79 1.41 -24.62
N LEU A 419 8.11 1.21 -24.63
CA LEU A 419 9.07 2.12 -25.27
C LEU A 419 9.81 1.43 -26.41
N ASP A 420 9.77 2.03 -27.59
CA ASP A 420 10.61 1.64 -28.71
C ASP A 420 11.94 2.40 -28.64
N VAL A 421 13.04 1.67 -28.47
CA VAL A 421 14.38 2.21 -28.33
C VAL A 421 15.24 1.83 -29.53
N GLN A 422 15.92 2.81 -30.10
CA GLN A 422 16.93 2.62 -31.11
C GLN A 422 18.26 3.17 -30.64
N VAL A 423 19.30 2.34 -30.65
CA VAL A 423 20.69 2.76 -30.43
C VAL A 423 21.43 2.69 -31.76
N GLN A 424 22.08 3.78 -32.13
CA GLN A 424 22.94 3.85 -33.32
C GLN A 424 24.33 4.26 -32.88
N VAL A 425 25.37 3.56 -33.35
CA VAL A 425 26.77 3.93 -33.14
C VAL A 425 27.34 4.47 -34.45
N PHE A 426 28.08 5.58 -34.35
CA PHE A 426 28.65 6.33 -35.46
C PHE A 426 30.15 6.50 -35.26
N THR A 427 30.88 6.45 -36.38
CA THR A 427 32.23 7.03 -36.45
C THR A 427 32.19 8.54 -36.21
N VAL A 428 33.33 9.14 -35.85
CA VAL A 428 33.47 10.61 -35.73
C VAL A 428 33.13 11.39 -37.02
N THR A 429 33.15 10.72 -38.18
CA THR A 429 32.74 11.30 -39.48
C THR A 429 31.25 11.12 -39.78
N GLY A 430 30.46 10.58 -38.85
CA GLY A 430 29.00 10.42 -38.99
C GLY A 430 28.55 9.15 -39.73
N LYS A 431 29.46 8.25 -40.11
CA LYS A 431 29.08 6.95 -40.69
C LYS A 431 28.51 6.04 -39.59
N VAL A 432 27.28 5.56 -39.77
CA VAL A 432 26.67 4.51 -38.93
C VAL A 432 27.46 3.22 -39.10
N VAL A 433 27.78 2.59 -37.97
CA VAL A 433 28.49 1.31 -37.95
C VAL A 433 27.70 0.20 -37.28
N TRP A 434 26.75 0.54 -36.41
CA TRP A 434 25.90 -0.44 -35.75
C TRP A 434 24.55 0.19 -35.41
N THR A 435 23.47 -0.56 -35.59
CA THR A 435 22.12 -0.15 -35.17
C THR A 435 21.38 -1.29 -34.49
N GLN A 436 20.85 -1.03 -33.29
CA GLN A 436 19.98 -1.95 -32.57
C GLN A 436 18.64 -1.30 -32.29
N ASN A 437 17.56 -2.04 -32.54
CA ASN A 437 16.23 -1.69 -32.08
C ASN A 437 15.82 -2.65 -30.97
N ALA A 438 15.16 -2.13 -29.95
CA ALA A 438 14.57 -2.88 -28.85
C ALA A 438 13.19 -2.30 -28.54
N THR A 439 12.24 -3.16 -28.17
CA THR A 439 10.96 -2.73 -27.62
C THR A 439 10.95 -3.14 -26.16
N LEU A 440 10.93 -2.15 -25.28
CA LEU A 440 10.90 -2.33 -23.84
C LEU A 440 9.43 -2.37 -23.39
N PRO A 441 8.94 -3.49 -22.83
CA PRO A 441 7.61 -3.53 -22.23
C PRO A 441 7.54 -2.68 -20.96
N PRO A 442 6.33 -2.35 -20.46
CA PRO A 442 6.16 -1.72 -19.16
C PRO A 442 6.86 -2.57 -18.10
N SER A 443 7.81 -1.97 -17.40
CA SER A 443 8.63 -2.66 -16.40
C SER A 443 8.40 -2.14 -14.98
N GLY A 444 7.74 -0.99 -14.84
CA GLY A 444 7.66 -0.25 -13.58
C GLY A 444 8.98 0.43 -13.19
N SER A 445 10.07 0.18 -13.92
CA SER A 445 11.38 0.79 -13.65
C SER A 445 11.62 2.00 -14.55
N TYR A 446 12.31 2.99 -13.98
CA TYR A 446 12.74 4.20 -14.66
C TYR A 446 14.10 4.03 -15.34
N LEU A 447 14.83 2.96 -15.01
CA LEU A 447 16.17 2.68 -15.53
C LEU A 447 16.13 1.59 -16.61
N CYS A 448 16.61 1.91 -17.81
CA CYS A 448 16.87 0.92 -18.85
C CYS A 448 18.34 0.50 -18.86
N ARG A 449 18.60 -0.82 -18.90
CA ARG A 449 19.94 -1.42 -19.04
C ARG A 449 20.01 -2.65 -19.97
N GLU A 450 18.99 -2.85 -20.80
CA GLU A 450 18.81 -4.10 -21.57
C GLU A 450 19.62 -4.14 -22.88
N ILE A 451 20.08 -3.00 -23.37
CA ILE A 451 20.71 -2.91 -24.69
C ILE A 451 22.21 -3.13 -24.55
N THR A 452 22.68 -4.29 -25.01
CA THR A 452 24.09 -4.69 -24.98
C THR A 452 24.69 -4.70 -26.38
N TRP A 453 25.96 -4.30 -26.49
CA TRP A 453 26.72 -4.33 -27.73
C TRP A 453 28.11 -4.93 -27.52
N ASP A 454 28.56 -5.77 -28.45
CA ASP A 454 29.82 -6.52 -28.40
C ASP A 454 30.95 -5.90 -29.23
N GLY A 455 30.75 -4.68 -29.76
CA GLY A 455 31.76 -3.97 -30.55
C GLY A 455 31.88 -4.43 -32.01
N ARG A 456 30.88 -5.16 -32.53
CA ARG A 456 30.80 -5.54 -33.95
C ARG A 456 29.87 -4.62 -34.76
N ASP A 457 30.14 -4.47 -36.04
CA ASP A 457 29.23 -3.80 -36.96
C ASP A 457 28.01 -4.68 -37.31
N ASP A 458 27.08 -4.12 -38.08
CA ASP A 458 25.86 -4.83 -38.53
C ASP A 458 26.16 -6.05 -39.43
N PHE A 459 27.40 -6.23 -39.90
CA PHE A 459 27.85 -7.38 -40.69
C PHE A 459 28.62 -8.42 -39.85
N GLY A 460 28.82 -8.16 -38.56
CA GLY A 460 29.50 -9.05 -37.61
C GLY A 460 31.02 -8.83 -37.54
N ASP A 461 31.57 -7.83 -38.22
CA ASP A 461 33.00 -7.52 -38.19
C ASP A 461 33.35 -6.65 -36.97
N ARG A 462 34.51 -6.92 -36.36
CA ARG A 462 34.98 -6.11 -35.22
C ARG A 462 35.36 -4.71 -35.70
N ILE A 463 34.85 -3.70 -35.02
CA ILE A 463 35.15 -2.32 -35.34
C ILE A 463 36.51 -1.92 -34.71
N GLY A 464 37.26 -1.06 -35.40
CA GLY A 464 38.55 -0.58 -34.94
C GLY A 464 38.50 0.17 -33.60
N LYS A 465 39.58 0.08 -32.84
CA LYS A 465 39.79 0.81 -31.58
C LYS A 465 39.70 2.32 -31.81
N GLY A 466 39.09 3.05 -30.88
CA GLY A 466 38.95 4.49 -31.00
C GLY A 466 37.70 5.06 -30.34
N VAL A 467 37.46 6.34 -30.58
CA VAL A 467 36.30 7.08 -30.08
C VAL A 467 35.17 7.02 -31.09
N TYR A 468 33.98 6.68 -30.62
CA TYR A 468 32.74 6.69 -31.39
C TYR A 468 31.71 7.56 -30.68
N VAL A 469 30.70 7.99 -31.43
CA VAL A 469 29.52 8.68 -30.90
C VAL A 469 28.35 7.71 -31.01
N TYR A 470 27.49 7.61 -30.02
CA TYR A 470 26.25 6.88 -30.14
C TYR A 470 25.06 7.81 -29.91
N LYS A 471 23.93 7.44 -30.50
CA LYS A 471 22.64 8.11 -30.33
C LYS A 471 21.64 7.09 -29.79
N ILE A 472 20.97 7.44 -28.70
CA ILE A 472 19.78 6.72 -28.23
C ILE A 472 18.57 7.53 -28.66
N THR A 473 17.63 6.89 -29.35
CA THR A 473 16.29 7.40 -29.62
C THR A 473 15.31 6.54 -28.83
N VAL A 474 14.46 7.18 -28.04
CA VAL A 474 13.36 6.51 -27.33
C VAL A 474 12.04 7.09 -27.82
N ARG A 475 11.07 6.21 -28.10
CA ARG A 475 9.72 6.58 -28.52
C ARG A 475 8.68 5.85 -27.66
N SER A 476 7.71 6.58 -27.14
CA SER A 476 6.53 5.96 -26.50
C SER A 476 5.61 5.37 -27.56
N SER A 477 5.25 4.09 -27.42
CA SER A 477 4.30 3.44 -28.33
C SER A 477 2.85 3.91 -28.09
N LEU A 478 2.55 4.49 -26.92
CA LEU A 478 1.23 5.01 -26.56
C LEU A 478 1.01 6.42 -27.12
N THR A 479 1.95 7.32 -26.88
CA THR A 479 1.81 8.76 -27.19
C THR A 479 2.48 9.17 -28.50
N ASN A 480 3.29 8.29 -29.12
CA ASN A 480 4.18 8.58 -30.24
C ASN A 480 5.23 9.68 -29.98
N GLN A 481 5.39 10.13 -28.74
CA GLN A 481 6.42 11.09 -28.36
C GLN A 481 7.81 10.47 -28.52
N ARG A 482 8.79 11.29 -28.90
CA ARG A 482 10.16 10.85 -29.20
C ARG A 482 11.18 11.79 -28.57
N VAL A 483 12.23 11.22 -28.00
CA VAL A 483 13.40 11.93 -27.49
C VAL A 483 14.68 11.28 -27.98
N GLU A 484 15.74 12.07 -28.16
CA GLU A 484 17.06 11.58 -28.54
C GLU A 484 18.19 12.24 -27.75
N LYS A 485 19.24 11.47 -27.49
CA LYS A 485 20.47 11.92 -26.82
C LYS A 485 21.69 11.32 -27.49
N PHE A 486 22.78 12.08 -27.50
CA PHE A 486 24.06 11.68 -28.06
C PHE A 486 25.12 11.65 -26.96
N GLU A 487 25.97 10.63 -26.99
CA GLU A 487 27.07 10.48 -26.04
C GLU A 487 28.29 9.83 -26.72
N LYS A 488 29.43 9.84 -26.03
CA LYS A 488 30.69 9.28 -26.56
C LYS A 488 31.04 7.96 -25.90
N LEU A 489 31.54 7.02 -26.69
CA LEU A 489 32.10 5.76 -26.20
C LEU A 489 33.51 5.52 -26.74
N VAL A 490 34.27 4.69 -26.04
CA VAL A 490 35.65 4.35 -26.38
C VAL A 490 35.84 2.83 -26.43
N ILE A 491 36.38 2.34 -27.55
CA ILE A 491 36.72 0.92 -27.77
C ILE A 491 38.24 0.77 -27.63
N LEU A 492 38.69 -0.15 -26.77
CA LEU A 492 40.10 -0.36 -26.40
C LEU A 492 40.86 -1.42 -27.20
#